data_AF-A0A5C6YYV0-F1
#
_entry.id   AF-A0A5C6YYV0-F1
#
_cell.length_a   1.000
_cell.length_b   1.000
_cell.length_c   1.000
_cell.angle_alpha   90.00
_cell.angle_beta   90.00
_cell.angle_gamma   90.00
#
_symmetry.space_group_name_H-M   'P 1'
#
loop_
_entity.id
_entity.type
_entity.pdbx_description
1 polymer ?
#
loop_
_entity_poly.entity_id
_entity_poly.type
_entity_poly.pdbx_seq_one_letter_code
_entity_poly.pdbx_strand_id
1 'polypeptide(L)'
;MVIILNIILGVSLAAIIYQDFKYRAIHVFLVIGVFICSCLLLWQDQKSLSPLFYTSIFLISVLVLLWIYITLKNRNIQAITKGIGLGDVLFFFAVAPLFSLRNYMLFFISGMIIALIFFMLFKNLMKTKLIPLAGILSGHLIVLKVLSLSLNLDLFYNPIIINTFGNQ
;
A
#
# COMPACT_ATOMS: atom_id res chain seq x y z
N MET A 1 3.94 23.84 2.45
CA MET A 1 4.30 22.87 1.38
C MET A 1 3.92 21.44 1.76
N VAL A 2 4.41 20.87 2.86
CA VAL A 2 4.05 19.50 3.34
C VAL A 2 2.53 19.26 3.44
N ILE A 3 1.78 20.20 4.02
CA ILE A 3 0.32 20.07 4.21
C ILE A 3 -0.39 19.93 2.85
N ILE A 4 0.03 20.70 1.85
CA ILE A 4 -0.55 20.67 0.49
C ILE A 4 -0.31 19.30 -0.14
N LEU A 5 0.91 18.75 -0.01
CA LEU A 5 1.23 17.41 -0.51
C LEU A 5 0.40 16.33 0.18
N ASN A 6 0.19 16.42 1.50
CA ASN A 6 -0.67 15.49 2.23
C ASN A 6 -2.14 15.56 1.76
N ILE A 7 -2.66 16.76 1.47
CA ILE A 7 -4.02 16.94 0.94
C ILE A 7 -4.12 16.31 -0.46
N ILE A 8 -3.16 16.60 -1.35
CA ILE A 8 -3.11 16.04 -2.71
C ILE A 8 -3.05 14.51 -2.64
N LEU A 9 -2.20 13.96 -1.77
CA LEU A 9 -2.09 12.52 -1.55
C LEU A 9 -3.41 11.92 -1.05
N GLY A 10 -4.06 12.55 -0.07
CA GLY A 10 -5.35 12.11 0.45
C GLY A 10 -6.46 12.10 -0.61
N VAL A 11 -6.54 13.16 -1.43
CA VAL A 11 -7.51 13.24 -2.54
C VAL A 11 -7.21 12.17 -3.61
N SER A 12 -5.93 11.94 -3.91
CA SER A 12 -5.51 10.91 -4.87
C SER A 12 -5.88 9.51 -4.38
N LEU A 13 -5.68 9.22 -3.09
CA LEU A 13 -6.07 7.96 -2.48
C LEU A 13 -7.59 7.78 -2.48
N ALA A 14 -8.36 8.82 -2.15
CA ALA A 14 -9.82 8.77 -2.22
C ALA A 14 -10.33 8.51 -3.65
N ALA A 15 -9.67 9.10 -4.66
CA ALA A 15 -9.97 8.82 -6.06
C ALA A 15 -9.66 7.37 -6.43
N ILE A 16 -8.56 6.79 -5.92
CA ILE A 16 -8.22 5.37 -6.12
C ILE A 16 -9.29 4.47 -5.49
N ILE A 17 -9.76 4.75 -4.26
CA ILE A 17 -10.86 4.01 -3.63
C ILE A 17 -12.08 4.02 -4.56
N TYR A 18 -12.50 5.20 -5.01
CA TYR A 18 -13.69 5.31 -5.85
C TYR A 18 -13.53 4.56 -7.18
N GLN A 19 -12.36 4.67 -7.82
CA GLN A 19 -12.09 4.00 -9.10
C GLN A 19 -12.00 2.48 -8.96
N ASP A 20 -11.31 2.00 -7.94
CA ASP A 20 -11.11 0.57 -7.73
C ASP A 20 -12.42 -0.15 -7.36
N PHE A 21 -13.27 0.50 -6.57
CA PHE A 21 -14.59 -0.04 -6.24
C PHE A 21 -15.59 0.01 -7.40
N LYS A 22 -15.59 1.10 -8.19
CA LYS A 22 -16.58 1.29 -9.27
C LYS A 22 -16.19 0.64 -10.58
N TYR A 23 -14.95 0.87 -11.03
CA TYR A 23 -14.45 0.46 -12.34
C TYR A 23 -13.53 -0.75 -12.28
N ARG A 24 -13.09 -1.17 -11.08
CA ARG A 24 -12.13 -2.29 -10.87
C ARG A 24 -10.87 -2.15 -11.70
N ALA A 25 -10.52 -0.91 -11.99
CA ALA A 25 -9.37 -0.49 -12.75
C ALA A 25 -8.94 0.86 -12.20
N ILE A 26 -7.64 1.01 -12.02
CA ILE A 26 -7.05 2.24 -11.51
C ILE A 26 -6.27 2.87 -12.65
N HIS A 27 -6.51 4.17 -12.88
CA HIS A 27 -5.73 4.89 -13.86
C HIS A 27 -4.26 4.98 -13.41
N VAL A 28 -3.36 4.50 -14.27
CA VAL A 28 -1.91 4.50 -14.01
C VAL A 28 -1.39 5.90 -13.66
N PHE A 29 -1.98 6.94 -14.24
CA PHE A 29 -1.62 8.33 -13.95
C PHE A 29 -1.84 8.72 -12.48
N LEU A 30 -2.92 8.24 -11.85
CA LEU A 30 -3.17 8.49 -10.42
C LEU A 30 -2.13 7.78 -9.54
N VAL A 31 -1.76 6.55 -9.90
CA VAL A 31 -0.76 5.78 -9.15
C VAL A 31 0.63 6.42 -9.28
N ILE A 32 0.99 6.90 -10.48
CA ILE A 32 2.21 7.68 -10.70
C ILE A 32 2.18 8.98 -9.89
N GLY A 33 1.04 9.68 -9.86
CA GLY A 33 0.86 10.89 -9.05
C GLY A 33 1.09 10.63 -7.56
N VAL A 34 0.57 9.52 -7.03
CA VAL A 34 0.83 9.09 -5.64
C VAL A 34 2.31 8.81 -5.44
N PHE A 35 2.98 8.09 -6.34
CA PHE A 35 4.41 7.81 -6.22
C PHE A 35 5.25 9.09 -6.19
N ILE A 36 4.98 10.05 -7.08
CA ILE A 36 5.66 11.34 -7.11
C ILE A 36 5.43 12.09 -5.80
N CYS A 37 4.20 12.16 -5.32
CA CYS A 37 3.89 12.82 -4.04
C CYS A 37 4.62 12.14 -2.87
N SER A 38 4.66 10.82 -2.84
CA SER A 38 5.37 10.04 -1.81
C SER A 38 6.88 10.34 -1.82
N CYS A 39 7.50 10.40 -3.00
CA CYS A 39 8.92 10.75 -3.13
C CYS A 39 9.22 12.20 -2.74
N LEU A 40 8.34 13.15 -3.09
CA LEU A 40 8.49 14.56 -2.70
C LEU A 40 8.38 14.73 -1.18
N LEU A 41 7.48 14.00 -0.52
CA LEU A 41 7.38 13.98 0.94
C LEU A 41 8.65 13.41 1.59
N LEU A 42 9.17 12.30 1.07
CA LEU A 42 10.43 11.70 1.55
C LEU A 42 11.61 12.69 1.46
N TRP A 43 11.73 13.40 0.33
CA TRP A 43 12.77 14.41 0.11
C TRP A 43 12.60 15.59 1.08
N GLN A 44 11.37 16.05 1.25
CA GLN A 44 11.08 17.21 2.10
C GLN A 44 11.38 16.94 3.58
N ASP A 45 11.13 15.73 4.06
CA ASP A 45 11.42 15.32 5.43
C ASP A 45 12.91 15.00 5.67
N GLN A 46 13.78 15.25 4.66
CA GLN A 46 15.22 14.98 4.65
C GLN A 46 15.57 13.56 5.11
N LYS A 47 14.69 12.60 4.84
CA LYS A 47 14.90 11.20 5.21
C LYS A 47 15.87 10.57 4.21
N SER A 48 16.69 9.63 4.71
CA SER A 48 17.55 8.82 3.87
C SER A 48 16.74 8.10 2.79
N LEU A 49 17.32 7.91 1.60
CA LEU A 49 16.74 7.07 0.53
C LEU A 49 16.89 5.56 0.82
N SER A 50 17.69 5.18 1.82
CA SER A 50 17.92 3.78 2.17
C SER A 50 16.63 2.97 2.46
N PRO A 51 15.59 3.50 3.14
CA PRO A 51 14.36 2.76 3.38
C PRO A 51 13.60 2.42 2.09
N LEU A 52 13.68 3.29 1.07
CA LEU A 52 13.04 3.07 -0.23
C LEU A 52 13.67 1.87 -0.95
N PHE A 53 14.99 1.73 -0.87
CA PHE A 53 15.71 0.58 -1.43
C PHE A 53 15.32 -0.73 -0.72
N TYR A 54 15.31 -0.74 0.61
CA TYR A 54 14.95 -1.94 1.38
C TYR A 54 13.47 -2.34 1.20
N THR A 55 12.55 -1.38 1.21
CA THR A 55 11.12 -1.65 0.97
C THR A 55 10.86 -2.19 -0.43
N SER A 56 11.57 -1.65 -1.44
CA SER A 56 11.49 -2.16 -2.82
C SER A 56 11.99 -3.59 -2.94
N ILE A 57 13.13 -3.92 -2.32
CA ILE A 57 13.65 -5.30 -2.28
C ILE A 57 12.67 -6.26 -1.61
N PHE A 58 12.10 -5.85 -0.47
CA PHE A 58 11.08 -6.63 0.23
C PHE A 58 9.86 -6.87 -0.67
N LEU A 59 9.35 -5.85 -1.33
CA LEU A 59 8.19 -5.99 -2.21
C LEU A 59 8.48 -6.91 -3.41
N ILE A 60 9.64 -6.73 -4.04
CA ILE A 60 10.08 -7.59 -5.15
C ILE A 60 10.22 -9.05 -4.69
N SER A 61 10.81 -9.29 -3.52
CA SER A 61 10.97 -10.66 -3.01
C SER A 61 9.62 -11.34 -2.74
N VAL A 62 8.66 -10.60 -2.17
CA VAL A 62 7.29 -11.10 -1.96
C VAL A 62 6.60 -11.41 -3.30
N LEU A 63 6.72 -10.52 -4.29
CA LEU A 63 6.13 -10.73 -5.61
C LEU A 63 6.76 -11.92 -6.35
N VAL A 64 8.08 -12.09 -6.24
CA VAL A 64 8.79 -13.24 -6.83
C VAL A 64 8.38 -14.55 -6.15
N LEU A 65 8.29 -14.58 -4.82
CA LEU A 65 7.82 -15.76 -4.09
C LEU A 65 6.37 -16.12 -4.46
N LEU A 66 5.50 -15.11 -4.56
CA LEU A 66 4.12 -15.30 -5.01
C LEU A 66 4.08 -15.82 -6.45
N TRP A 67 4.95 -15.30 -7.33
CA TRP A 67 5.06 -15.75 -8.71
C TRP A 67 5.51 -17.21 -8.80
N ILE A 68 6.54 -17.59 -8.05
CA ILE A 68 7.01 -18.98 -7.97
C ILE A 68 5.88 -19.87 -7.46
N TYR A 69 5.20 -19.48 -6.37
CA TYR A 69 4.10 -20.25 -5.78
C TYR A 69 2.97 -20.52 -6.77
N ILE A 70 2.48 -19.47 -7.46
CA ILE A 70 1.39 -19.61 -8.43
C ILE A 70 1.83 -20.45 -9.63
N THR A 71 3.06 -20.26 -10.10
CA THR A 71 3.61 -21.02 -11.23
C THR A 71 3.72 -22.50 -10.91
N LEU A 72 4.20 -22.86 -9.71
CA LEU A 72 4.27 -24.25 -9.26
C LEU A 72 2.87 -24.87 -9.09
N LYS A 73 1.92 -24.12 -8.55
CA LYS A 73 0.56 -24.61 -8.30
C LYS A 73 -0.26 -24.80 -9.57
N ASN A 74 -0.23 -23.82 -10.48
CA ASN A 74 -1.07 -23.80 -11.67
C ASN A 74 -0.35 -24.32 -12.94
N ARG A 75 0.95 -24.64 -12.85
CA ARG A 75 1.83 -25.01 -13.97
C ARG A 75 1.78 -24.04 -15.16
N ASN A 76 1.41 -22.79 -14.91
CA ASN A 76 1.24 -21.78 -15.95
C ASN A 76 1.89 -20.47 -15.50
N ILE A 77 2.92 -20.05 -16.23
CA ILE A 77 3.74 -18.86 -15.96
C ILE A 77 2.90 -17.57 -16.11
N GLN A 78 1.87 -17.59 -16.96
CA GLN A 78 0.97 -16.45 -17.21
C GLN A 78 -0.17 -16.35 -16.17
N ALA A 79 -0.26 -17.26 -15.20
CA ALA A 79 -1.33 -17.22 -14.22
C ALA A 79 -1.24 -15.99 -13.30
N ILE A 80 -0.04 -15.45 -13.06
CA ILE A 80 0.13 -14.21 -12.28
C ILE A 80 -0.41 -12.99 -13.01
N THR A 81 -0.10 -12.81 -14.29
CA THR A 81 -0.54 -11.64 -15.05
C THR A 81 -2.05 -11.63 -15.27
N LYS A 82 -2.70 -12.79 -15.22
CA LYS A 82 -4.16 -12.93 -15.27
C LYS A 82 -4.83 -12.78 -13.89
N GLY A 83 -4.13 -13.07 -12.81
CA GLY A 83 -4.68 -13.11 -11.45
C GLY A 83 -4.41 -11.85 -10.62
N ILE A 84 -3.29 -11.16 -10.86
CA ILE A 84 -2.89 -9.96 -10.13
C ILE A 84 -3.09 -8.74 -11.02
N GLY A 85 -3.85 -7.76 -10.54
CA GLY A 85 -3.99 -6.48 -11.20
C GLY A 85 -2.65 -5.74 -11.21
N LEU A 86 -2.16 -5.36 -12.39
CA LEU A 86 -0.96 -4.50 -12.51
C LEU A 86 -1.10 -3.21 -11.70
N GLY A 87 -2.32 -2.68 -11.58
CA GLY A 87 -2.62 -1.52 -10.74
C GLY A 87 -2.32 -1.73 -9.25
N ASP A 88 -2.61 -2.91 -8.70
CA ASP A 88 -2.35 -3.22 -7.30
C ASP A 88 -0.84 -3.27 -7.01
N VAL A 89 -0.08 -3.90 -7.91
CA VAL A 89 1.39 -3.96 -7.82
C VAL A 89 1.99 -2.56 -7.89
N LEU A 90 1.55 -1.75 -8.85
CA LEU A 90 1.99 -0.36 -8.99
C LEU A 90 1.64 0.47 -7.74
N PHE A 91 0.48 0.24 -7.14
CA PHE A 91 0.09 0.91 -5.90
C PHE A 91 1.03 0.58 -4.74
N PHE A 92 1.44 -0.68 -4.58
CA PHE A 92 2.42 -1.07 -3.55
C PHE A 92 3.76 -0.34 -3.70
N PHE A 93 4.24 -0.14 -4.93
CA PHE A 93 5.43 0.67 -5.19
C PHE A 93 5.17 2.16 -4.96
N ALA A 94 3.98 2.66 -5.31
CA ALA A 94 3.64 4.07 -5.17
C ALA A 94 3.67 4.56 -3.71
N VAL A 95 3.30 3.68 -2.78
CA VAL A 95 3.28 4.01 -1.34
C VAL A 95 4.57 3.64 -0.61
N ALA A 96 5.47 2.87 -1.21
CA ALA A 96 6.73 2.46 -0.60
C ALA A 96 7.60 3.62 -0.04
N PRO A 97 7.73 4.78 -0.72
CA PRO A 97 8.54 5.90 -0.22
C PRO A 97 8.03 6.52 1.08
N LEU A 98 6.77 6.27 1.46
CA LEU A 98 6.15 6.85 2.65
C LEU A 98 6.56 6.16 3.95
N PHE A 99 7.16 4.97 3.90
CA PHE A 99 7.33 4.12 5.07
C PHE A 99 8.79 3.70 5.28
N SER A 100 9.15 3.46 6.55
CA SER A 100 10.32 2.64 6.87
C SER A 100 10.04 1.16 6.57
N LEU A 101 11.09 0.35 6.37
CA LEU A 101 10.94 -1.08 6.06
C LEU A 101 9.99 -1.81 7.03
N ARG A 102 10.17 -1.61 8.33
CA ARG A 102 9.36 -2.29 9.36
C ARG A 102 7.89 -1.88 9.29
N ASN A 103 7.64 -0.59 9.16
CA ASN A 103 6.27 -0.06 9.13
C ASN A 103 5.59 -0.40 7.80
N TYR A 104 6.35 -0.46 6.71
CA TYR A 104 5.86 -0.96 5.42
C TYR A 104 5.42 -2.43 5.52
N MET A 105 6.22 -3.29 6.15
CA MET A 105 5.84 -4.70 6.37
C MET A 105 4.57 -4.81 7.22
N LEU A 106 4.45 -4.02 8.29
CA LEU A 106 3.24 -3.98 9.12
C LEU A 106 2.03 -3.50 8.32
N PHE A 107 2.16 -2.42 7.56
CA PHE A 107 1.13 -1.92 6.65
C PHE A 107 0.70 -2.96 5.62
N PHE A 108 1.67 -3.64 5.00
CA PHE A 108 1.42 -4.67 4.00
C PHE A 108 0.66 -5.86 4.60
N ILE A 109 1.13 -6.42 5.71
CA ILE A 109 0.51 -7.59 6.35
C ILE A 109 -0.88 -7.25 6.89
N SER A 110 -1.02 -6.15 7.63
CA SER A 110 -2.32 -5.71 8.17
C SER A 110 -3.31 -5.36 7.06
N GLY A 111 -2.87 -4.66 6.01
CA GLY A 111 -3.68 -4.34 4.84
C GLY A 111 -4.18 -5.59 4.11
N MET A 112 -3.33 -6.61 3.96
CA MET A 112 -3.72 -7.89 3.35
C MET A 112 -4.74 -8.65 4.20
N ILE A 113 -4.58 -8.65 5.54
CA ILE A 113 -5.56 -9.24 6.46
C ILE A 113 -6.90 -8.49 6.37
N ILE A 114 -6.89 -7.16 6.38
CA ILE A 114 -8.09 -6.33 6.24
C ILE A 114 -8.79 -6.62 4.90
N ALA A 115 -8.03 -6.73 3.80
CA ALA A 115 -8.58 -7.07 2.49
C ALA A 115 -9.23 -8.46 2.45
N LEU A 116 -8.63 -9.44 3.11
CA LEU A 116 -9.21 -10.79 3.25
C LEU A 116 -10.50 -10.78 4.07
N ILE A 117 -10.50 -10.10 5.22
CA ILE A 117 -11.70 -9.96 6.06
C ILE A 117 -12.81 -9.26 5.29
N PHE A 118 -12.50 -8.16 4.60
CA PHE A 118 -13.44 -7.44 3.76
C PHE A 118 -14.02 -8.34 2.67
N PHE A 119 -13.16 -9.10 1.97
CA PHE A 119 -13.64 -10.06 0.97
C PHE A 119 -14.57 -11.11 1.59
N MET A 120 -14.23 -11.68 2.75
CA MET A 120 -15.08 -12.68 3.40
C MET A 120 -16.46 -12.15 3.81
N LEU A 121 -16.53 -10.89 4.27
CA LEU A 121 -17.78 -10.24 4.67
C LEU A 121 -18.64 -9.87 3.46
N PHE A 122 -18.02 -9.38 2.39
CA PHE A 122 -18.73 -8.81 1.24
C PHE A 122 -18.78 -9.72 0.01
N LYS A 123 -18.20 -10.93 0.05
CA LYS A 123 -18.20 -11.88 -1.08
C LYS A 123 -19.60 -12.17 -1.65
N ASN A 124 -20.62 -12.17 -0.79
CA ASN A 124 -22.01 -12.46 -1.20
C ASN A 124 -22.69 -11.27 -1.89
N LEU A 125 -22.18 -10.05 -1.68
CA LEU A 125 -22.69 -8.80 -2.24
C LEU A 125 -21.96 -8.39 -3.53
N MET A 126 -20.76 -8.92 -3.75
CA MET A 126 -19.97 -8.63 -4.94
C MET A 126 -20.44 -9.46 -6.15
N LYS A 127 -20.86 -8.75 -7.21
CA LYS A 127 -21.26 -9.38 -8.50
C LYS A 127 -20.12 -10.13 -9.19
N THR A 128 -18.88 -9.90 -8.79
CA THR A 128 -17.70 -10.27 -9.56
C THR A 128 -16.54 -10.60 -8.62
N LYS A 129 -15.81 -11.69 -8.93
CA LYS A 129 -14.91 -12.39 -7.99
C LYS A 129 -13.56 -11.70 -7.70
N LEU A 130 -13.24 -10.60 -8.38
CA LEU A 130 -11.99 -9.86 -8.15
C LEU A 130 -12.10 -8.99 -6.89
N ILE A 131 -11.03 -8.93 -6.10
CA ILE A 131 -10.95 -8.17 -4.85
C ILE A 131 -10.39 -6.78 -5.19
N PRO A 132 -11.05 -5.67 -4.81
CA PRO A 132 -10.52 -4.32 -4.99
C PRO A 132 -9.43 -4.03 -3.95
N LEU A 133 -8.23 -4.59 -4.18
CA LEU A 133 -7.15 -4.62 -3.21
C LEU A 133 -6.57 -3.21 -2.97
N ALA A 134 -6.17 -2.50 -4.03
CA ALA A 134 -5.64 -1.15 -3.90
C ALA A 134 -6.64 -0.14 -3.31
N GLY A 135 -7.95 -0.31 -3.54
CA GLY A 135 -9.00 0.47 -2.89
C GLY A 135 -9.05 0.24 -1.38
N ILE A 136 -8.95 -1.01 -0.93
CA ILE A 136 -8.93 -1.32 0.51
C ILE A 136 -7.64 -0.78 1.15
N LEU A 137 -6.49 -0.96 0.50
CA LEU A 137 -5.22 -0.48 1.05
C LEU A 137 -5.09 1.05 1.06
N SER A 138 -5.66 1.75 0.07
CA SER A 138 -5.72 3.22 0.07
C SER A 138 -6.60 3.74 1.21
N GLY A 139 -7.74 3.09 1.48
CA GLY A 139 -8.56 3.37 2.65
C GLY A 139 -7.80 3.14 3.96
N HIS A 140 -7.09 2.00 4.08
CA HIS A 140 -6.24 1.70 5.22
C HIS A 140 -5.14 2.75 5.43
N LEU A 141 -4.50 3.22 4.36
CA LEU A 141 -3.47 4.25 4.41
C LEU A 141 -4.04 5.60 4.88
N ILE A 142 -5.22 6.00 4.39
CA ILE A 142 -5.91 7.20 4.88
C ILE A 142 -6.17 7.12 6.38
N VAL A 143 -6.69 5.98 6.87
CA VAL A 143 -6.94 5.78 8.30
C VAL A 143 -5.65 5.92 9.11
N LEU A 144 -4.56 5.28 8.68
CA LEU A 144 -3.26 5.40 9.35
C LEU A 144 -2.74 6.85 9.35
N LYS A 145 -2.92 7.59 8.26
CA LYS A 145 -2.47 8.99 8.17
C LYS A 145 -3.27 9.90 9.10
N VAL A 146 -4.59 9.71 9.15
CA VAL A 146 -5.47 10.45 10.09
C VAL A 146 -5.10 10.13 11.53
N LEU A 147 -4.89 8.85 11.87
CA LEU A 147 -4.46 8.45 13.22
C LEU A 147 -3.10 9.05 13.61
N SER A 148 -2.13 9.04 12.68
CA SER A 148 -0.82 9.65 12.89
C SER A 148 -0.92 11.15 13.20
N LEU A 149 -1.80 11.88 12.51
CA LEU A 149 -2.07 13.29 12.77
C LEU A 149 -2.79 13.51 14.12
N SER A 150 -3.82 12.73 14.42
CA SER A 150 -4.59 12.87 15.67
C SER A 150 -3.76 12.56 16.92
N LEU A 151 -2.82 11.60 16.82
CA LEU A 151 -1.99 11.17 17.94
C LEU A 151 -0.62 11.89 17.99
N ASN A 152 -0.30 12.73 16.99
CA ASN A 152 1.04 13.31 16.80
C ASN A 152 2.17 12.26 16.86
N LEU A 153 1.90 11.05 16.35
CA LEU A 153 2.85 9.93 16.31
C LEU A 153 3.27 9.64 14.87
N ASP A 154 4.57 9.48 14.65
CA ASP A 154 5.14 9.07 13.36
C ASP A 154 4.99 7.55 13.13
N LEU A 155 3.77 7.12 12.82
CA LEU A 155 3.45 5.71 12.50
C LEU A 155 4.17 5.19 11.23
N PHE A 156 4.73 6.10 10.44
CA PHE A 156 5.33 5.81 9.14
C PHE A 156 6.83 5.51 9.23
N TYR A 157 7.58 6.23 10.08
CA TYR A 157 9.03 6.04 10.23
C TYR A 157 9.43 5.48 11.58
N ASN A 158 8.77 5.89 12.66
CA ASN A 158 9.12 5.40 13.98
C ASN A 158 8.51 4.01 14.18
N PRO A 159 9.33 3.02 14.57
CA PRO A 159 8.80 1.69 14.88
C PRO A 159 7.98 1.80 16.18
N ILE A 160 6.67 1.62 16.06
CA ILE A 160 5.70 1.65 17.17
C ILE A 160 6.17 0.76 18.35
N ILE A 161 6.91 -0.31 18.05
CA ILE A 161 7.34 -1.34 18.99
C ILE A 161 8.51 -0.88 19.90
N ILE A 162 9.31 0.11 19.51
CA ILE A 162 10.52 0.46 20.29
C ILE A 162 10.22 1.45 21.42
N ASN A 163 9.25 2.34 21.24
CA ASN A 163 8.93 3.33 22.28
C ASN A 163 8.15 2.77 23.47
N THR A 164 7.59 1.56 23.38
CA THR A 164 6.88 0.91 24.51
C THR A 164 7.78 0.06 25.39
N PHE A 165 9.01 -0.28 24.96
CA PHE A 165 9.95 -1.11 25.71
C PHE A 165 11.28 -0.42 26.04
N GLY A 166 11.47 0.84 25.63
CA GLY A 166 12.69 1.62 25.85
C GLY A 166 12.69 2.56 27.07
N ASN A 167 11.64 2.53 27.90
CA ASN A 167 11.62 3.21 29.20
C ASN A 167 11.65 2.18 30.32
N GLN A 168 12.78 1.48 30.47
CA GLN A 168 13.28 0.93 31.73
C GLN A 168 14.79 1.03 31.74
#